data_AF-A0A2V9F2H4-F1
#
_entry.id   AF-A0A2V9F2H4-F1
#
_cell.length_a   1.000
_cell.length_b   1.000
_cell.length_c   1.000
_cell.angle_alpha   90.00
_cell.angle_beta   90.00
_cell.angle_gamma   90.00
#
_symmetry.space_group_name_H-M   'P 1'
#
loop_
_entity.id
_entity.type
_entity.pdbx_description
1 polymer ?
#
loop_
_entity_poly.entity_id
_entity_poly.type
_entity_poly.pdbx_seq_one_letter_code
_entity_poly.pdbx_strand_id
1 'polypeptide(L)' 'MKRFELWLKGILAAAISGGAGGVLTGFAAVGIDPQHFNLQAGIGATLRIAAAAALINAVIGVAAYLQKSPLPQD' A
#
# COMPACT_ATOMS: atom_id res chain seq x y z
N MET A 1 -18.61 -19.42 -3.40
CA MET A 1 -17.89 -18.72 -2.31
C MET A 1 -18.91 -17.95 -1.51
N LYS A 2 -18.80 -17.90 -0.17
CA LYS A 2 -19.70 -17.08 0.64
C LYS A 2 -19.44 -15.61 0.32
N ARG A 3 -20.46 -14.76 0.20
CA ARG A 3 -20.30 -13.34 -0.17
C ARG A 3 -19.44 -12.56 0.83
N PHE A 4 -19.48 -12.96 2.10
CA PHE A 4 -18.53 -12.52 3.13
C PHE A 4 -17.05 -12.77 2.76
N GLU A 5 -16.76 -13.94 2.21
CA GLU A 5 -15.40 -14.32 1.80
C GLU A 5 -14.91 -13.48 0.61
N LEU A 6 -15.83 -13.14 -0.30
CA LEU A 6 -15.55 -12.24 -1.42
C LEU A 6 -15.28 -10.81 -0.94
N TRP A 7 -16.05 -10.33 0.03
CA TRP A 7 -15.85 -9.01 0.65
C TRP A 7 -14.49 -8.92 1.36
N LEU A 8 -14.12 -9.94 2.12
CA LEU A 8 -12.82 -10.00 2.79
C LEU A 8 -11.66 -10.04 1.80
N LYS A 9 -11.78 -10.83 0.72
CA LYS A 9 -10.83 -10.83 -0.39
C LYS A 9 -10.74 -9.46 -1.08
N GLY A 10 -11.86 -8.74 -1.17
CA GLY A 10 -11.91 -7.37 -1.70
C GLY A 10 -11.14 -6.36 -0.86
N ILE A 11 -11.27 -6.41 0.47
CA ILE A 11 -10.46 -5.60 1.39
C ILE A 11 -8.98 -5.89 1.22
N LEU A 12 -8.62 -7.18 1.16
CA LEU A 12 -7.24 -7.61 1.05
C LEU A 12 -6.63 -7.19 -0.29
N ALA A 13 -7.40 -7.32 -1.38
CA ALA A 13 -7.03 -6.84 -2.71
C ALA A 13 -6.86 -5.30 -2.73
N ALA A 14 -7.74 -4.57 -2.05
CA ALA A 14 -7.66 -3.11 -1.95
C ALA A 14 -6.45 -2.65 -1.12
N ALA A 15 -6.13 -3.35 -0.02
CA ALA A 15 -4.92 -3.12 0.76
C ALA A 15 -3.65 -3.34 -0.06
N ILE A 16 -3.58 -4.44 -0.83
CA ILE A 16 -2.42 -4.74 -1.69
C ILE A 16 -2.31 -3.71 -2.82
N SER A 17 -3.44 -3.39 -3.47
CA SER A 17 -3.48 -2.43 -4.57
C SER A 17 -3.08 -1.02 -4.11
N GLY A 18 -3.56 -0.60 -2.94
CA GLY A 18 -3.13 0.65 -2.32
C GLY A 18 -1.66 0.61 -1.92
N GLY A 19 -1.25 -0.44 -1.22
CA GLY A 19 0.12 -0.60 -0.74
C GLY A 19 1.19 -0.62 -1.83
N ALA A 20 0.87 -1.13 -3.02
CA ALA A 20 1.77 -1.07 -4.18
C ALA A 20 2.21 0.35 -4.54
N GLY A 21 1.38 1.37 -4.26
CA GLY A 21 1.73 2.78 -4.45
C GLY A 21 2.93 3.24 -3.60
N GLY A 22 3.15 2.63 -2.43
CA GLY A 22 4.29 2.95 -1.58
C GLY A 22 5.64 2.54 -2.15
N VAL A 23 5.68 1.49 -2.96
CA VAL A 23 6.91 1.06 -3.66
C VAL A 23 7.34 2.15 -4.64
N LEU A 24 6.39 2.74 -5.39
CA LEU A 24 6.66 3.88 -6.27
C LEU A 24 7.18 5.08 -5.49
N THR A 25 6.65 5.36 -4.30
CA THR A 25 7.15 6.42 -3.41
C THR A 25 8.58 6.17 -2.94
N GLY A 26 8.93 4.92 -2.64
CA GLY A 26 10.31 4.53 -2.32
C GLY A 26 11.29 4.81 -3.45
N PHE A 27 10.91 4.46 -4.69
CA PHE A 27 11.72 4.77 -5.87
C PHE A 27 11.82 6.27 -6.14
N ALA A 28 10.74 7.03 -5.94
CA ALA A 28 10.75 8.47 -6.05
C ALA A 28 11.71 9.11 -5.04
N ALA A 29 11.74 8.61 -3.79
CA ALA A 29 12.67 9.10 -2.76
C ALA A 29 14.14 8.89 -3.15
N VAL A 30 14.47 7.76 -3.80
CA VAL A 30 15.82 7.52 -4.34
C VAL A 30 16.20 8.52 -5.43
N GLY A 31 15.23 8.93 -6.25
CA GLY A 31 15.46 9.94 -7.29
C GLY A 31 15.62 11.37 -6.75
N ILE A 32 15.02 11.68 -5.61
CA ILE A 32 15.07 13.02 -4.99
C ILE A 32 16.34 13.22 -4.17
N ASP A 33 16.73 12.23 -3.36
CA ASP A 33 17.95 12.28 -2.55
C ASP A 33 18.66 10.91 -2.56
N PRO A 34 19.53 10.67 -3.56
CA PRO A 34 20.25 9.41 -3.69
C PRO A 34 21.34 9.21 -2.62
N GLN A 35 21.75 10.25 -1.90
CA GLN A 35 22.76 10.12 -0.84
C GLN A 35 22.17 9.49 0.42
N HIS A 36 20.93 9.82 0.76
CA HIS A 36 20.22 9.23 1.91
C HIS A 36 19.36 8.02 1.54
N PHE A 37 18.74 8.03 0.36
CA PHE A 37 17.85 6.97 -0.12
C PHE A 37 18.46 6.32 -1.35
N ASN A 38 18.97 5.11 -1.23
CA ASN A 38 19.47 4.35 -2.38
C ASN A 38 19.32 2.85 -2.15
N LEU A 39 19.52 2.05 -3.19
CA LEU A 39 19.37 0.60 -3.14
C LEU A 39 20.62 -0.13 -2.59
N GLN A 40 21.60 0.60 -2.05
CA GLN A 40 22.86 0.05 -1.57
C GLN A 40 23.10 0.38 -0.09
N ALA A 41 23.74 1.51 0.23
CA ALA A 41 23.99 1.95 1.62
C ALA A 41 22.74 2.51 2.32
N GLY A 42 21.82 3.11 1.56
CA GLY A 42 20.58 3.75 2.02
C GLY A 42 19.35 2.84 1.98
N ILE A 43 19.51 1.54 1.70
CA ILE A 43 18.38 0.64 1.41
C ILE A 43 17.40 0.54 2.58
N GLY A 44 17.91 0.61 3.81
CA GLY A 44 17.07 0.62 5.00
C GLY A 44 16.18 1.86 5.10
N ALA A 45 16.70 3.04 4.74
CA ALA A 45 15.92 4.28 4.72
C ALA A 45 14.90 4.29 3.58
N THR A 46 15.30 3.81 2.39
CA THR A 46 14.42 3.67 1.23
C THR A 46 13.28 2.69 1.51
N LEU A 47 13.57 1.53 2.08
CA LEU A 47 12.56 0.54 2.46
C LEU A 47 11.63 1.08 3.55
N ARG A 48 12.11 1.85 4.52
CA ARG A 48 11.27 2.47 5.55
C ARG A 48 10.29 3.48 4.96
N ILE A 49 10.74 4.36 4.06
CA ILE A 49 9.84 5.30 3.38
C ILE A 49 8.88 4.55 2.46
N ALA A 50 9.36 3.58 1.70
CA ALA A 50 8.51 2.77 0.84
C ALA A 50 7.42 2.03 1.64
N ALA A 51 7.80 1.43 2.77
CA ALA A 51 6.89 0.73 3.66
C ALA A 51 5.89 1.68 4.34
N ALA A 52 6.34 2.84 4.81
CA ALA A 52 5.47 3.85 5.40
C ALA A 52 4.44 4.36 4.38
N ALA A 53 4.90 4.69 3.17
CA ALA A 53 4.03 5.09 2.08
C ALA A 53 3.09 3.96 1.65
N ALA A 54 3.55 2.70 1.68
CA ALA A 54 2.73 1.54 1.35
C ALA A 54 1.62 1.35 2.38
N LEU A 55 1.93 1.47 3.67
CA LEU A 55 0.92 1.39 4.73
C LEU A 55 -0.14 2.48 4.58
N ILE A 56 0.28 3.73 4.34
CA ILE A 56 -0.65 4.85 4.14
C ILE A 56 -1.56 4.58 2.94
N ASN A 57 -0.97 4.22 1.79
CA ASN A 57 -1.78 3.96 0.59
C ASN A 57 -2.64 2.70 0.72
N ALA A 58 -2.20 1.68 1.46
CA ALA A 58 -3.01 0.50 1.75
C ALA A 58 -4.25 0.86 2.57
N VAL A 59 -4.10 1.69 3.60
CA VAL A 59 -5.23 2.19 4.40
C VAL A 59 -6.19 2.99 3.53
N ILE A 60 -5.67 3.87 2.67
CA ILE A 60 -6.50 4.64 1.73
C ILE A 60 -7.25 3.71 0.77
N GLY A 61 -6.59 2.68 0.23
CA GLY A 61 -7.19 1.69 -0.65
C GLY A 61 -8.32 0.92 0.04
N VAL A 62 -8.10 0.46 1.27
CA VAL A 62 -9.14 -0.20 2.08
C VAL A 62 -10.30 0.75 2.37
N ALA A 63 -10.03 2.00 2.76
CA ALA A 63 -11.07 2.99 3.01
C ALA A 63 -11.91 3.27 1.76
N ALA A 64 -11.28 3.36 0.58
CA ALA A 64 -11.97 3.53 -0.69
C ALA A 64 -12.83 2.30 -1.07
N TYR A 65 -12.35 1.09 -0.76
CA TYR A 65 -13.15 -0.13 -0.94
C TYR A 65 -14.37 -0.15 -0.02
N LEU A 66 -14.17 0.17 1.27
CA LEU A 66 -15.25 0.23 2.25
C LEU A 66 -16.27 1.33 1.94
N GLN A 67 -15.86 2.47 1.37
CA GLN A 67 -16.81 3.48 0.87
C GLN A 67 -17.74 2.94 -0.22
N LYS A 68 -17.28 2.03 -1.08
CA LYS A 68 -18.07 1.42 -2.15
C LYS A 68 -18.85 0.17 -1.69
N SER A 69 -18.31 -0.56 -0.72
CA SER A 69 -18.88 -1.81 -0.20
C SER A 69 -18.73 -1.86 1.32
N PRO A 70 -19.55 -1.07 2.06
CA PRO A 70 -19.37 -0.85 3.49
C PRO A 70 -19.68 -2.08 4.35
N LEU A 71 -20.59 -2.95 3.88
CA LEU A 71 -20.96 -4.17 4.57
C LEU A 71 -20.83 -5.37 3.61
N PRO A 72 -20.43 -6.55 4.12
CA PRO A 72 -20.55 -7.78 3.36
C PRO A 72 -22.02 -8.02 3.04
N GLN A 73 -22.31 -8.33 1.79
CA GLN A 73 -23.66 -8.78 1.41
C GLN A 73 -23.84 -10.22 1.88
N ASP A 74 -25.00 -10.54 2.45
CA ASP A 74 -25.37 -11.91 2.82
C ASP A 74 -25.45 -12.83 1.58
#